data_AF-A0A534XRZ9-F1
#
_entry.id   AF-A0A534XRZ9-F1
#
_cell.length_a   1.000
_cell.length_b   1.000
_cell.length_c   1.000
_cell.angle_alpha   90.00
_cell.angle_beta   90.00
_cell.angle_gamma   90.00
#
_symmetry.space_group_name_H-M   'P 1'
#
loop_
_entity.id
_entity.type
_entity.pdbx_description
1 polymer ?
#
loop_
_entity_poly.entity_id
_entity_poly.type
_entity_poly.pdbx_seq_one_letter_code
_entity_poly.pdbx_strand_id
1 'polypeptide(L)'
;MSKQKERTVVIAIKPNERVRNAYDFTYEPTTVHVVAGDKLRFELKDTSLESAFLLFDTPVSNGAFQIAVGSKASPEGKMASFPQSGVHHYRFVGIHEGELIADAYCPSVIVH
;
A
#
# COMPACT_ATOMS: atom_id res chain seq x y z
N MET A 1 -11.89 -9.62 25.28
CA MET A 1 -11.92 -8.68 24.14
C MET A 1 -10.48 -8.47 23.69
N SER A 2 -10.12 -8.89 22.47
CA SER A 2 -8.79 -8.58 21.92
C SER A 2 -8.73 -7.08 21.64
N LYS A 3 -7.68 -6.39 22.09
CA LYS A 3 -7.47 -4.99 21.73
C LYS A 3 -7.14 -4.93 20.25
N GLN A 4 -7.97 -4.24 19.48
CA GLN A 4 -7.73 -3.92 18.07
C GLN A 4 -6.34 -3.30 17.94
N LYS A 5 -5.46 -3.89 17.13
CA LYS A 5 -4.09 -3.38 16.93
C LYS A 5 -4.01 -2.62 15.61
N GLU A 6 -3.23 -1.55 15.62
CA GLU A 6 -2.83 -0.86 14.41
C GLU A 6 -1.44 -1.35 13.96
N ARG A 7 -1.28 -1.49 12.66
CA ARG A 7 -0.03 -1.80 11.98
C ARG A 7 0.22 -0.74 10.92
N THR A 8 1.48 -0.38 10.75
CA THR A 8 1.91 0.57 9.72
C THR A 8 2.85 -0.14 8.76
N VAL A 9 2.63 0.08 7.46
CA VAL A 9 3.60 -0.20 6.42
C VAL A 9 4.12 1.11 5.88
N VAL A 10 5.43 1.30 5.92
CA VAL A 10 6.10 2.43 5.29
C VAL A 10 6.53 2.01 3.88
N ILE A 11 6.17 2.81 2.89
CA ILE A 11 6.55 2.66 1.50
C ILE A 11 7.52 3.81 1.17
N ALA A 12 8.79 3.50 0.95
CA ALA A 12 9.75 4.48 0.45
C ALA A 12 9.92 4.31 -1.06
N ILE A 13 9.98 5.44 -1.75
CA ILE A 13 10.00 5.49 -3.22
C ILE A 13 11.09 6.45 -3.65
N LYS A 14 12.09 5.97 -4.38
CA LYS A 14 13.19 6.82 -4.85
C LYS A 14 13.40 6.63 -6.35
N PRO A 15 13.78 7.69 -7.09
CA PRO A 15 14.22 7.52 -8.47
C PRO A 15 15.37 6.50 -8.53
N ASN A 16 15.31 5.59 -9.49
CA ASN A 16 16.39 4.67 -9.74
C ASN A 16 17.56 5.44 -10.36
N GLU A 17 18.73 5.39 -9.72
CA GLU A 17 19.90 6.17 -10.14
C GLU A 17 20.50 5.71 -11.48
N ARG A 18 20.12 4.51 -11.96
CA ARG A 18 20.72 3.87 -13.14
C ARG A 18 19.80 3.85 -14.34
N VAL A 19 18.48 3.88 -14.12
CA VAL A 19 17.47 3.75 -15.17
C VAL A 19 16.54 4.94 -15.11
N ARG A 20 16.53 5.73 -16.19
CA ARG A 20 15.64 6.89 -16.32
C ARG A 20 14.17 6.46 -16.22
N ASN A 21 13.39 7.23 -15.46
CA ASN A 21 11.96 7.01 -15.20
C ASN A 21 11.65 5.64 -14.56
N ALA A 22 12.64 4.99 -13.92
CA ALA A 22 12.41 3.87 -13.04
C ALA A 22 12.49 4.33 -11.58
N TYR A 23 11.81 3.61 -10.70
CA TYR A 23 11.73 3.90 -9.29
C TYR A 23 12.00 2.64 -8.49
N ASP A 24 12.77 2.80 -7.41
CA ASP A 24 13.03 1.74 -6.44
C ASP A 24 12.04 1.88 -5.29
N PHE A 25 11.43 0.77 -4.92
CA PHE A 25 10.44 0.67 -3.85
C PHE A 25 10.98 -0.15 -2.69
N THR A 26 10.77 0.34 -1.46
CA THR A 26 10.99 -0.46 -0.25
C THR A 26 9.76 -0.44 0.65
N TYR A 27 9.53 -1.56 1.32
CA TYR A 27 8.37 -1.79 2.18
C TYR A 27 8.82 -2.25 3.56
N GLU A 28 8.39 -1.54 4.59
CA GLU A 28 8.73 -1.87 5.98
C GLU A 28 7.47 -1.95 6.85
N PRO A 29 7.08 -3.14 7.33
CA PRO A 29 7.64 -4.45 6.97
C PRO A 29 7.24 -4.89 5.54
N THR A 30 8.01 -5.81 4.94
CA THR A 30 7.69 -6.42 3.63
C THR A 30 6.52 -7.39 3.69
N THR A 31 6.22 -7.95 4.86
CA THR A 31 5.06 -8.81 5.10
C THR A 31 4.42 -8.42 6.41
N VAL A 32 3.10 -8.24 6.42
CA VAL A 32 2.34 -7.86 7.61
C VAL A 32 1.44 -9.01 8.04
N HIS A 33 1.43 -9.32 9.33
CA HIS A 33 0.45 -10.23 9.92
C HIS A 33 -0.58 -9.46 10.74
N VAL A 34 -1.86 -9.73 10.49
CA VAL A 34 -3.01 -9.13 11.16
C VAL A 34 -4.07 -10.19 11.49
N VAL A 35 -4.99 -9.87 12.40
CA VAL A 35 -6.21 -10.66 12.61
C VAL A 35 -7.44 -9.88 12.16
N ALA A 36 -8.57 -10.57 11.98
CA ALA A 36 -9.85 -9.91 11.69
C ALA A 36 -10.15 -8.77 12.68
N GLY A 37 -10.39 -7.58 12.14
CA GLY A 37 -10.65 -6.36 12.90
C GLY A 37 -9.43 -5.49 13.15
N ASP A 38 -8.19 -5.97 12.97
CA ASP A 38 -7.01 -5.10 13.06
C ASP A 38 -7.00 -4.01 11.97
N LYS A 39 -6.25 -2.94 12.25
CA LYS A 39 -6.16 -1.74 11.42
C LYS A 39 -4.81 -1.70 10.71
N LEU A 40 -4.81 -1.50 9.39
CA LEU A 40 -3.59 -1.33 8.61
C LEU A 40 -3.51 0.09 8.01
N ARG A 41 -2.43 0.80 8.33
CA ARG A 41 -2.08 2.12 7.80
C ARG A 41 -0.90 1.99 6.84
N PHE A 42 -0.94 2.77 5.76
CA PHE A 42 0.16 2.90 4.82
C PHE A 42 0.67 4.32 4.84
N GLU A 43 1.99 4.47 4.92
CA GLU A 43 2.67 5.76 4.95
C GLU A 43 3.67 5.84 3.80
N LEU A 44 3.79 7.01 3.19
CA LEU A 44 4.77 7.27 2.14
C LEU A 44 5.96 8.01 2.74
N LYS A 45 7.16 7.63 2.32
CA LYS A 45 8.40 8.28 2.72
C LYS A 45 9.27 8.58 1.50
N ASP A 46 10.07 9.64 1.61
CA ASP A 46 11.10 10.03 0.66
C ASP A 46 10.57 10.28 -0.77
N THR A 47 9.34 10.80 -0.91
CA THR A 47 8.67 10.88 -2.22
C THR A 47 8.03 12.23 -2.53
N SER A 48 8.03 12.59 -3.82
CA SER A 48 7.46 13.82 -4.40
C SER A 48 6.16 13.57 -5.19
N LEU A 49 5.49 12.43 -4.97
CA LEU A 49 4.28 12.07 -5.70
C LEU A 49 3.15 13.10 -5.52
N GLU A 50 2.46 13.36 -6.62
CA GLU A 50 1.26 14.21 -6.67
C GLU A 50 0.04 13.45 -6.12
N SER A 51 -0.04 12.15 -6.41
CA SER A 51 -1.07 11.25 -5.90
C SER A 51 -0.58 9.81 -5.84
N ALA A 52 -1.22 8.98 -5.01
CA ALA A 52 -0.88 7.57 -4.87
C ALA A 52 -2.06 6.70 -4.39
N PHE A 53 -2.02 5.42 -4.78
CA PHE A 53 -3.05 4.42 -4.56
C PHE A 53 -2.43 3.06 -4.25
N LEU A 54 -3.12 2.29 -3.42
CA LEU A 54 -2.90 0.86 -3.28
C LEU A 54 -4.04 0.09 -3.93
N LEU A 55 -3.68 -0.93 -4.70
CA LEU A 55 -4.59 -1.86 -5.35
C LEU A 55 -4.41 -3.22 -4.69
N PHE A 56 -5.46 -3.77 -4.06
CA PHE A 56 -5.40 -5.12 -3.50
C PHE A 56 -5.83 -6.16 -4.53
N ASP A 57 -5.19 -7.33 -4.48
CA ASP A 57 -5.54 -8.50 -5.28
C ASP A 57 -6.83 -9.13 -4.73
N THR A 58 -8.00 -8.53 -4.99
CA THR A 58 -9.28 -9.24 -4.84
C THR A 58 -9.54 -10.13 -6.07
N PRO A 59 -10.15 -11.31 -5.92
CA PRO A 59 -10.54 -12.14 -7.06
C PRO A 59 -11.49 -11.38 -7.99
N VAL A 60 -11.36 -11.61 -9.30
CA VAL A 60 -11.99 -10.91 -10.43
C VAL A 60 -13.53 -10.75 -10.33
N SER A 61 -14.21 -11.43 -9.40
CA SER A 61 -15.66 -11.37 -9.25
C SER A 61 -16.22 -10.26 -8.36
N ASN A 62 -15.45 -9.51 -7.58
CA ASN A 62 -15.99 -8.41 -6.75
C ASN A 62 -14.96 -7.33 -6.43
N GLY A 63 -14.89 -6.29 -7.28
CA GLY A 63 -14.43 -4.94 -6.94
C GLY A 63 -12.96 -4.78 -6.54
N ALA A 64 -12.19 -4.04 -7.34
CA ALA A 64 -10.88 -3.55 -6.92
C ALA A 64 -11.03 -2.69 -5.66
N PHE A 65 -10.37 -3.08 -4.57
CA PHE A 65 -10.28 -2.26 -3.36
C PHE A 65 -9.19 -1.21 -3.58
N GLN A 66 -9.60 0.04 -3.80
CA GLN A 66 -8.69 1.18 -3.92
C GLN A 66 -8.58 1.91 -2.58
N ILE A 67 -7.38 1.93 -2.02
CA ILE A 67 -7.07 2.79 -0.88
C ILE A 67 -6.20 3.93 -1.39
N ALA A 68 -6.72 5.15 -1.32
CA ALA A 68 -5.92 6.35 -1.55
C ALA A 68 -4.89 6.47 -0.43
N VAL A 69 -3.61 6.48 -0.79
CA VAL A 69 -2.50 6.70 0.15
C VAL A 69 -2.01 8.11 -0.09
N GLY A 70 -2.42 9.04 0.76
CA GLY A 70 -2.27 10.46 0.49
C GLY A 70 -0.80 10.92 0.53
N SER A 71 -0.43 11.79 -0.41
CA SER A 71 0.60 12.81 -0.17
C SER A 71 -0.01 14.18 0.21
N LYS A 72 -1.34 14.40 0.09
CA LYS A 72 -2.00 15.65 0.53
C LYS A 72 -3.52 15.63 0.81
N ALA A 73 -4.22 14.49 0.76
CA ALA A 73 -5.69 14.47 0.88
C ALA A 73 -6.22 13.23 1.65
N SER A 74 -6.00 13.20 2.96
CA SER A 74 -6.96 12.75 3.99
C SER A 74 -6.24 12.80 5.34
N PRO A 75 -6.68 13.62 6.31
CA PRO A 75 -6.14 13.62 7.67
C PRO A 75 -6.30 12.26 8.38
N GLU A 76 -7.18 11.41 7.86
CA GLU A 76 -7.41 10.04 8.29
C GLU A 76 -7.04 9.13 7.11
N GLY A 77 -5.82 8.60 7.10
CA GLY A 77 -5.41 7.63 6.07
C GLY A 77 -6.48 6.55 5.93
N LYS A 78 -6.99 6.34 4.71
CA LYS A 78 -8.04 5.32 4.49
C LYS A 78 -7.50 3.97 4.96
N MET A 79 -8.30 3.30 5.77
CA MET A 79 -7.90 2.07 6.44
C MET A 79 -8.30 0.86 5.61
N ALA A 80 -7.39 -0.10 5.45
CA ALA A 80 -7.73 -1.39 4.87
C ALA A 80 -8.47 -2.25 5.91
N SER A 81 -9.61 -2.83 5.53
CA SER A 81 -10.22 -3.94 6.25
C SER A 81 -10.23 -5.17 5.37
N PHE A 82 -9.75 -6.29 5.92
CA PHE A 82 -9.69 -7.55 5.20
C PHE A 82 -10.87 -8.43 5.62
N PRO A 83 -11.76 -8.83 4.70
CA PRO A 83 -12.99 -9.55 5.05
C PRO A 83 -12.76 -11.06 5.27
N GLN A 84 -11.61 -11.60 4.85
CA GLN A 84 -11.33 -13.03 4.83
C GLN A 84 -9.89 -13.31 5.28
N SER A 85 -9.69 -14.42 5.98
CA SER A 85 -8.36 -14.94 6.26
C SER A 85 -7.65 -15.36 4.96
N GLY A 86 -6.32 -15.30 4.97
CA GLY A 86 -5.50 -15.63 3.80
C GLY A 86 -4.42 -14.61 3.50
N VAL A 87 -3.76 -14.81 2.36
CA VAL A 87 -2.70 -13.94 1.86
C VAL A 87 -3.29 -12.96 0.85
N HIS A 88 -3.18 -11.67 1.16
CA HIS A 88 -3.65 -10.57 0.31
C HIS A 88 -2.44 -9.81 -0.19
N HIS A 89 -2.22 -9.79 -1.51
CA HIS A 89 -1.20 -8.95 -2.10
C HIS A 89 -1.77 -7.57 -2.42
N TYR A 90 -0.89 -6.58 -2.46
CA TYR A 90 -1.23 -5.26 -2.95
C TYR A 90 -0.14 -4.70 -3.85
N ARG A 91 -0.55 -3.84 -4.76
CA ARG A 91 0.32 -3.09 -5.66
C ARG A 91 0.27 -1.60 -5.33
N PHE A 92 1.43 -0.96 -5.33
CA PHE A 92 1.53 0.49 -5.22
C PHE A 92 1.52 1.15 -6.60
N VAL A 93 0.75 2.23 -6.73
CA VAL A 93 0.69 3.09 -7.93
C VAL A 93 0.75 4.55 -7.51
N GLY A 94 1.65 5.32 -8.10
CA GLY A 94 1.82 6.75 -7.90
C GLY A 94 1.75 7.54 -9.21
N ILE A 95 1.51 8.84 -9.09
CA ILE A 95 1.63 9.80 -10.20
C ILE A 95 2.65 10.87 -9.82
N HIS A 96 3.60 11.14 -10.71
CA HIS A 96 4.59 12.20 -10.56
C HIS A 96 4.88 12.83 -11.92
N GLU A 97 4.79 14.17 -12.01
CA GLU A 97 5.02 14.92 -13.24
C GLU A 97 4.12 14.44 -14.39
N GLY A 98 2.89 14.00 -14.07
CA GLY A 98 1.95 13.42 -15.03
C GLY A 98 2.27 12.00 -15.51
N GLU A 99 3.37 11.39 -15.05
CA GLU A 99 3.72 10.00 -15.37
C GLU A 99 3.21 9.01 -14.31
N LEU A 100 2.79 7.83 -14.77
CA LEU A 100 2.40 6.71 -13.91
C LEU A 100 3.65 5.98 -13.42
N ILE A 101 3.76 5.82 -12.10
CA ILE A 101 4.82 5.08 -11.43
C ILE A 101 4.18 3.90 -10.72
N ALA A 102 4.66 2.68 -10.96
CA ALA A 102 4.11 1.49 -10.31
C ALA A 102 5.21 0.50 -9.94
N ASP A 103 5.04 -0.20 -8.83
CA ASP A 103 5.92 -1.33 -8.48
C ASP A 103 5.50 -2.58 -9.26
N ALA A 104 6.46 -3.43 -9.63
CA ALA A 104 6.23 -4.76 -10.16
C ALA A 104 6.21 -5.83 -9.05
N TYR A 105 6.82 -5.56 -7.90
CA TYR A 105 6.76 -6.42 -6.73
C TYR A 105 5.51 -6.09 -5.88
N CYS A 106 4.78 -7.12 -5.46
CA CYS A 106 3.54 -6.96 -4.68
C CYS A 106 3.73 -7.55 -3.28
N PRO A 107 3.91 -6.73 -2.22
CA PRO A 107 4.04 -7.22 -0.85
C PRO A 107 2.75 -7.91 -0.36
N SER A 108 2.87 -8.66 0.74
CA SER A 108 1.79 -9.50 1.26
C SER A 108 1.29 -9.07 2.64
N VAL A 109 -0.03 -9.12 2.84
CA VAL A 109 -0.69 -9.08 4.15
C VAL A 109 -1.29 -10.45 4.44
N ILE A 110 -0.93 -11.05 5.57
CA ILE A 110 -1.42 -12.34 6.03
C ILE A 110 -2.44 -12.11 7.14
N VAL A 111 -3.68 -12.47 6.86
CA VAL A 111 -4.81 -12.38 7.79
C VAL A 111 -5.06 -13.75 8.41
N HIS A 112 -4.88 -13.85 9.73
CA HIS A 112 -5.15 -15.06 10.51
C HIS A 112 -6.60 -15.11 11.02
#